data_AF-A0A9N9DVP8-F1
#
_entry.id   AF-A0A9N9DVP8-F1
#
_cell.length_a   1.000
_cell.length_b   1.000
_cell.length_c   1.000
_cell.angle_alpha   90.00
_cell.angle_beta   90.00
_cell.angle_gamma   90.00
#
_symmetry.space_group_name_H-M   'P 1'
#
loop_
_entity.id
_entity.type
_entity.pdbx_description
1 polymer ?
#
loop_
_entity_poly.entity_id
_entity_poly.type
_entity_poly.pdbx_seq_one_letter_code
_entity_poly.pdbx_strand_id
1 'polypeptide(L)'
;VDNESPEVYQLLASVRLSQERIEEAKLALEKSMSFWANKDLGDQSMPSYELRISLVKLLLELAEYSKALDVLSDLQQENDEVVDLWYLYGWCYYCMGEGTQDENERIVNWKDARDCLTKCKKLYHKLNTEDEGILQHTKELLQSINSIVQMAPSNAEDNEEVGEEDSWEDFSSDDDAANEQNEDPMEL
;
A
#
# COMPACT_ATOMS: atom_id res chain seq x y z
N VAL A 1 -19.16 30.62 -12.07
CA VAL A 1 -18.13 29.55 -12.14
C VAL A 1 -18.82 28.35 -11.54
N ASP A 2 -19.12 27.36 -12.37
CA ASP A 2 -19.71 26.12 -11.86
C ASP A 2 -18.61 25.43 -11.05
N ASN A 3 -18.78 25.38 -9.74
CA ASN A 3 -17.74 25.03 -8.77
C ASN A 3 -17.90 23.59 -8.27
N GLU A 4 -18.67 22.79 -9.00
CA GLU A 4 -19.00 21.40 -8.68
C GLU A 4 -18.16 20.46 -9.53
N SER A 5 -16.95 20.13 -9.05
CA SER A 5 -16.12 19.06 -9.62
C SER A 5 -15.79 18.01 -8.57
N PRO A 6 -15.50 16.75 -8.96
CA PRO A 6 -15.07 15.71 -8.03
C PRO A 6 -13.86 16.14 -7.17
N GLU A 7 -12.91 16.86 -7.78
CA GLU A 7 -11.69 17.36 -7.15
C GLU A 7 -11.99 18.34 -6.00
N VAL A 8 -12.92 19.29 -6.20
CA VAL A 8 -13.31 20.26 -5.17
C VAL A 8 -13.86 19.55 -3.93
N TYR A 9 -14.64 18.49 -4.13
CA TYR A 9 -15.20 17.71 -3.03
C TYR A 9 -14.16 16.82 -2.34
N GLN A 10 -13.16 16.31 -3.05
CA GLN A 10 -12.03 15.60 -2.42
C GLN A 10 -11.17 16.55 -1.59
N LEU A 11 -10.88 17.75 -2.10
CA LEU A 11 -10.19 18.78 -1.33
C LEU A 11 -10.99 19.19 -0.09
N LEU A 12 -12.32 19.37 -0.23
CA LEU A 12 -13.19 19.62 0.92
C LEU A 12 -13.13 18.48 1.94
N ALA A 13 -13.12 17.22 1.50
CA ALA A 13 -12.99 16.08 2.39
C ALA A 13 -11.66 16.08 3.15
N SER A 14 -10.53 16.35 2.46
CA SER A 14 -9.22 16.50 3.09
C SER A 14 -9.21 17.62 4.14
N VAL A 15 -9.82 18.77 3.84
CA VAL A 15 -9.98 19.85 4.83
C VAL A 15 -10.82 19.40 6.02
N ARG A 16 -11.91 18.65 5.81
CA ARG A 16 -12.75 18.14 6.90
C ARG A 16 -12.04 17.11 7.77
N LEU A 17 -11.21 16.25 7.18
CA LEU A 17 -10.35 15.31 7.91
C LEU A 17 -9.38 16.06 8.83
N SER A 18 -8.72 17.12 8.32
CA SER A 18 -7.82 17.95 9.13
C SER A 18 -8.50 18.66 10.31
N GLN A 19 -9.83 18.79 10.26
CA GLN A 19 -10.67 19.39 11.30
C GLN A 19 -11.31 18.33 12.21
N GLU A 20 -10.95 17.05 12.06
CA GLU A 20 -11.56 15.91 12.76
C GLU A 20 -13.08 15.77 12.51
N ARG A 21 -13.57 16.32 11.38
CA ARG A 21 -15.00 16.28 11.00
C ARG A 21 -15.27 15.11 10.05
N ILE A 22 -15.19 13.89 10.59
CA ILE A 22 -15.24 12.63 9.85
C ILE A 22 -16.50 12.48 8.99
N GLU A 23 -17.69 12.69 9.56
CA GLU A 23 -18.96 12.55 8.83
C GLU A 23 -19.08 13.52 7.65
N GLU A 24 -18.55 14.73 7.80
CA GLU A 24 -18.56 15.72 6.72
C GLU A 24 -17.55 15.40 5.62
N ALA A 25 -16.41 14.79 5.98
CA ALA A 25 -15.48 14.28 5.00
C ALA A 25 -16.12 13.15 4.17
N LYS A 26 -16.84 12.22 4.83
CA LYS A 26 -17.60 11.15 4.15
C LYS A 26 -18.63 11.70 3.17
N LEU A 27 -19.46 12.65 3.61
CA LEU A 27 -20.46 13.29 2.74
C LEU A 27 -19.82 14.02 1.55
N ALA A 28 -18.67 14.66 1.76
CA ALA A 28 -17.92 15.29 0.67
C ALA A 28 -17.41 14.26 -0.33
N LEU A 29 -16.83 13.13 0.10
CA LEU A 29 -16.39 12.07 -0.81
C LEU A 29 -17.54 11.40 -1.55
N GLU A 30 -18.68 11.17 -0.89
CA GLU A 30 -19.88 10.63 -1.55
C GLU A 30 -20.36 11.56 -2.65
N LYS A 31 -20.37 12.87 -2.39
CA LYS A 31 -20.68 13.85 -3.42
C LYS A 31 -19.65 13.85 -4.54
N SER A 32 -18.35 13.72 -4.25
CA SER A 32 -17.29 13.57 -5.27
C SER A 32 -17.53 12.37 -6.18
N MET A 33 -17.83 11.20 -5.60
CA MET A 33 -18.06 9.96 -6.33
C MET A 33 -19.36 9.99 -7.14
N SER A 34 -20.39 10.71 -6.67
CA SER A 34 -21.71 10.76 -7.33
C SER A 34 -21.67 11.28 -8.78
N PHE A 35 -20.62 12.01 -9.15
CA PHE A 35 -20.44 12.52 -10.51
C PHE A 35 -20.03 11.43 -11.52
N TRP A 36 -19.34 10.37 -11.07
CA TRP A 36 -18.64 9.45 -11.97
C TRP A 36 -18.72 7.96 -11.59
N ALA A 37 -19.04 7.60 -10.35
CA ALA A 37 -18.99 6.20 -9.88
C ALA A 37 -19.98 5.22 -10.55
N ASN A 38 -21.03 5.74 -11.22
CA ASN A 38 -21.98 4.94 -11.99
C ASN A 38 -21.77 5.05 -13.51
N LYS A 39 -20.60 5.54 -13.94
CA LYS A 39 -20.23 5.71 -15.34
C LYS A 39 -19.36 4.54 -15.78
N ASP A 40 -19.39 4.27 -17.09
CA ASP A 40 -18.51 3.27 -17.67
C ASP A 40 -17.05 3.74 -17.62
N LEU A 41 -16.13 2.78 -17.52
CA LEU A 41 -14.69 3.04 -17.62
C LEU A 41 -14.38 3.80 -18.93
N GLY A 42 -13.62 4.89 -18.81
CA GLY A 42 -13.24 5.75 -19.93
C GLY A 42 -14.22 6.87 -20.27
N ASP A 43 -15.30 7.06 -19.50
CA ASP A 43 -16.18 8.24 -19.63
C ASP A 43 -15.40 9.54 -19.39
N GLN A 44 -15.71 10.60 -20.15
CA GLN A 44 -15.02 11.90 -20.06
C GLN A 44 -15.19 12.61 -18.71
N SER A 45 -16.21 12.24 -17.93
CA SER A 45 -16.44 12.75 -16.58
C SER A 45 -15.61 12.04 -15.50
N MET A 46 -14.92 10.95 -15.86
CA MET A 46 -14.03 10.25 -14.95
C MET A 46 -12.87 11.16 -14.52
N PRO A 47 -12.56 11.24 -13.21
CA PRO A 47 -11.36 11.90 -12.74
C PRO A 47 -10.10 11.22 -13.30
N SER A 48 -8.99 11.97 -13.34
CA SER A 48 -7.70 11.40 -13.73
C SER A 48 -7.31 10.23 -12.82
N TYR A 49 -6.42 9.38 -13.31
CA TYR A 49 -5.89 8.24 -12.56
C TYR A 49 -5.34 8.69 -11.20
N GLU A 50 -4.55 9.76 -11.18
CA GLU A 50 -3.91 10.33 -9.99
C GLU A 50 -4.93 10.87 -8.98
N LEU A 51 -6.01 11.47 -9.46
CA LEU A 51 -7.08 11.98 -8.61
C LEU A 51 -7.88 10.83 -7.99
N ARG A 52 -8.06 9.73 -8.71
CA ARG A 52 -8.66 8.49 -8.16
C ARG A 52 -7.73 7.79 -7.17
N ILE A 53 -6.42 7.76 -7.40
CA ILE A 53 -5.42 7.30 -6.41
C ILE A 53 -5.52 8.14 -5.12
N SER A 54 -5.62 9.46 -5.25
CA SER A 54 -5.78 10.37 -4.11
C SER A 54 -7.09 10.12 -3.35
N LEU A 55 -8.18 9.86 -4.07
CA LEU A 55 -9.45 9.46 -3.47
C LEU A 55 -9.32 8.18 -2.64
N VAL A 56 -8.64 7.15 -3.16
CA VAL A 56 -8.45 5.88 -2.43
C VAL A 56 -7.75 6.12 -1.09
N LYS A 57 -6.72 6.97 -1.05
CA LYS A 57 -6.04 7.35 0.21
C LYS A 57 -7.03 7.96 1.22
N LEU A 58 -7.89 8.88 0.78
CA LEU A 58 -8.94 9.47 1.63
C LEU A 58 -9.99 8.45 2.10
N LEU A 59 -10.38 7.50 1.24
CA LEU A 59 -11.32 6.44 1.59
C LEU A 59 -10.72 5.49 2.64
N LEU A 60 -9.43 5.16 2.54
CA LEU A 60 -8.71 4.37 3.54
C LEU A 60 -8.66 5.08 4.90
N GLU A 61 -8.35 6.38 4.92
CA GLU A 61 -8.37 7.20 6.15
C GLU A 61 -9.74 7.21 6.83
N LEU A 62 -10.83 7.05 6.06
CA LEU A 62 -12.20 7.01 6.54
C LEU A 62 -12.73 5.58 6.80
N ALA A 63 -11.88 4.56 6.63
CA ALA A 63 -12.24 3.15 6.69
C ALA A 63 -13.36 2.73 5.71
N GLU A 64 -13.49 3.41 4.57
CA GLU A 64 -14.46 3.12 3.50
C GLU A 64 -13.89 2.09 2.51
N TYR A 65 -13.50 0.92 3.02
CA TYR A 65 -12.71 -0.07 2.27
C TYR A 65 -13.39 -0.62 1.02
N SER A 66 -14.70 -0.89 1.08
CA SER A 66 -15.44 -1.40 -0.09
C SER A 66 -15.37 -0.41 -1.26
N LYS A 67 -15.61 0.88 -0.99
CA LYS A 67 -15.53 1.94 -2.00
C LYS A 67 -14.10 2.09 -2.53
N ALA A 68 -13.10 1.94 -1.65
CA ALA A 68 -11.70 1.97 -2.06
C ALA A 68 -11.36 0.84 -3.05
N LEU A 69 -11.80 -0.40 -2.76
CA LEU A 69 -11.60 -1.56 -3.63
C LEU A 69 -12.31 -1.41 -4.99
N ASP A 70 -13.52 -0.83 -5.02
CA ASP A 70 -14.23 -0.56 -6.27
C ASP A 70 -13.40 0.38 -7.17
N VAL A 71 -12.91 1.50 -6.60
CA VAL A 71 -12.09 2.47 -7.34
C VAL A 71 -10.74 1.87 -7.76
N LEU A 72 -10.12 1.04 -6.91
CA LEU A 72 -8.88 0.34 -7.23
C LEU A 72 -9.08 -0.66 -8.38
N SER A 73 -10.23 -1.33 -8.47
CA SER A 73 -10.56 -2.28 -9.55
C SER A 73 -10.64 -1.58 -10.90
N ASP A 74 -11.22 -0.39 -10.92
CA ASP A 74 -11.28 0.46 -12.09
C ASP A 74 -9.89 0.94 -12.52
N LEU A 75 -9.07 1.38 -11.56
CA LEU A 75 -7.69 1.79 -11.81
C LEU A 75 -6.82 0.64 -12.33
N GLN A 76 -6.99 -0.57 -11.79
CA GLN A 76 -6.26 -1.75 -12.25
C GLN A 76 -6.57 -2.09 -13.71
N GLN A 77 -7.84 -1.97 -14.12
CA GLN A 77 -8.24 -2.22 -15.51
C GLN A 77 -7.64 -1.19 -16.48
N GLU A 78 -7.45 0.05 -16.02
CA GLU A 78 -6.86 1.13 -16.81
C GLU A 78 -5.34 1.03 -16.92
N ASN A 79 -4.65 0.80 -15.81
CA ASN A 79 -3.20 0.61 -15.76
C ASN A 79 -2.80 -0.14 -14.48
N ASP A 80 -2.25 -1.34 -14.66
CA ASP A 80 -1.81 -2.20 -13.58
C ASP A 80 -0.29 -2.14 -13.31
N GLU A 81 0.45 -1.29 -14.01
CA GLU A 81 1.89 -1.06 -13.81
C GLU A 81 2.16 0.18 -12.94
N VAL A 82 1.36 0.36 -11.87
CA VAL A 82 1.50 1.48 -10.93
C VAL A 82 1.79 0.95 -9.53
N VAL A 83 2.87 1.40 -8.90
CA VAL A 83 3.27 0.98 -7.55
C VAL A 83 2.21 1.36 -6.52
N ASP A 84 1.74 2.61 -6.52
CA ASP A 84 0.69 3.10 -5.62
C ASP A 84 -0.57 2.23 -5.65
N LEU A 85 -0.98 1.74 -6.83
CA LEU A 85 -2.16 0.89 -6.98
C LEU A 85 -2.05 -0.37 -6.12
N TRP A 86 -0.96 -1.12 -6.29
CA TRP A 86 -0.76 -2.40 -5.60
C TRP A 86 -0.48 -2.23 -4.11
N TYR A 87 0.22 -1.15 -3.75
CA TYR A 87 0.40 -0.76 -2.36
C TYR A 87 -0.95 -0.48 -1.70
N LEU A 88 -1.82 0.33 -2.32
CA LEU A 88 -3.12 0.70 -1.76
C LEU A 88 -4.08 -0.49 -1.68
N TYR A 89 -4.08 -1.40 -2.65
CA TYR A 89 -4.77 -2.69 -2.54
C TYR A 89 -4.30 -3.48 -1.31
N GLY A 90 -2.98 -3.66 -1.21
CA GLY A 90 -2.35 -4.39 -0.11
C GLY A 90 -2.72 -3.81 1.25
N TRP A 91 -2.61 -2.48 1.38
CA TRP A 91 -2.94 -1.78 2.61
C TRP A 91 -4.44 -1.85 2.93
N CYS A 92 -5.31 -1.73 1.92
CA CYS A 92 -6.77 -1.87 2.09
C CYS A 92 -7.12 -3.23 2.70
N TYR A 93 -6.65 -4.31 2.10
CA TYR A 93 -6.89 -5.66 2.59
C TYR A 93 -6.27 -5.90 3.98
N TYR A 94 -5.07 -5.36 4.23
CA TYR A 94 -4.46 -5.45 5.56
C TYR A 94 -5.36 -4.81 6.64
N CYS A 95 -5.83 -3.59 6.40
CA CYS A 95 -6.75 -2.88 7.30
C CYS A 95 -8.07 -3.60 7.50
N MET A 96 -8.62 -4.23 6.46
CA MET A 96 -9.83 -5.07 6.58
C MET A 96 -9.59 -6.30 7.48
N GLY A 97 -8.44 -6.95 7.34
CA GLY A 97 -8.05 -8.09 8.20
C GLY A 97 -7.80 -7.70 9.66
N GLU A 98 -7.20 -6.53 9.90
CA GLU A 98 -7.04 -5.96 11.26
C GLU A 98 -8.40 -5.59 11.88
N GLY A 99 -9.34 -5.08 11.07
CA GLY A 99 -10.65 -4.62 11.53
C GLY A 99 -11.66 -5.73 11.84
N THR A 100 -11.46 -6.95 11.33
CA THR A 100 -12.40 -8.06 11.55
C THR A 100 -12.09 -8.89 12.81
N GLN A 101 -13.16 -9.38 13.45
CA GLN A 101 -13.11 -10.32 14.56
C GLN A 101 -13.09 -11.79 14.09
N ASP A 102 -13.43 -12.05 12.82
CA ASP A 102 -13.42 -13.39 12.24
C ASP A 102 -12.01 -13.74 11.76
N GLU A 103 -11.42 -14.77 12.38
CA GLU A 103 -10.08 -15.25 12.05
C GLU A 103 -9.97 -15.76 10.61
N ASN A 104 -11.02 -16.38 10.07
CA ASN A 104 -11.00 -16.85 8.68
C ASN A 104 -11.03 -15.67 7.70
N GLU A 105 -11.89 -14.68 7.96
CA GLU A 105 -11.95 -13.46 7.16
C GLU A 105 -10.64 -12.69 7.22
N ARG A 106 -10.02 -12.59 8.40
CA ARG A 106 -8.69 -12.01 8.58
C ARG A 106 -7.65 -12.70 7.72
N ILE A 107 -7.59 -14.04 7.77
CA ILE A 107 -6.63 -14.82 7.00
C ILE A 107 -6.86 -14.63 5.49
N VAL A 108 -8.11 -14.58 5.02
CA VAL A 108 -8.42 -14.34 3.61
C VAL A 108 -7.93 -12.95 3.18
N ASN A 109 -8.34 -11.91 3.89
CA ASN A 109 -7.91 -10.54 3.62
C ASN A 109 -6.38 -10.42 3.63
N TRP A 110 -5.69 -11.05 4.58
CA TRP A 110 -4.23 -10.96 4.63
C TRP A 110 -3.51 -11.76 3.56
N LYS A 111 -4.10 -12.84 3.04
CA LYS A 111 -3.58 -13.50 1.84
C LYS A 111 -3.66 -12.57 0.64
N ASP A 112 -4.82 -11.93 0.43
CA ASP A 112 -5.02 -10.97 -0.66
C ASP A 112 -4.08 -9.76 -0.52
N ALA A 113 -3.92 -9.26 0.71
CA ALA A 113 -2.96 -8.20 1.03
C ALA A 113 -1.53 -8.59 0.65
N ARG A 114 -1.07 -9.78 1.06
CA ARG A 114 0.27 -10.28 0.78
C ARG A 114 0.52 -10.40 -0.72
N ASP A 115 -0.43 -10.91 -1.47
CA ASP A 115 -0.27 -11.10 -2.91
C ASP A 115 -0.15 -9.73 -3.63
N CYS A 116 -0.97 -8.74 -3.23
CA CYS A 116 -0.89 -7.37 -3.73
C CYS A 116 0.43 -6.67 -3.35
N LEU A 117 0.85 -6.78 -2.08
CA LEU A 117 2.11 -6.19 -1.59
C LEU A 117 3.35 -6.84 -2.24
N THR A 118 3.27 -8.14 -2.56
CA THR A 118 4.32 -8.82 -3.31
C THR A 118 4.42 -8.27 -4.75
N LYS A 119 3.28 -8.02 -5.41
CA LYS A 119 3.26 -7.36 -6.73
C LYS A 119 3.77 -5.93 -6.65
N CYS A 120 3.40 -5.17 -5.61
CA CYS A 120 3.93 -3.83 -5.33
C CYS A 120 5.46 -3.84 -5.26
N LYS A 121 6.06 -4.70 -4.43
CA LYS A 121 7.53 -4.81 -4.30
C LYS A 121 8.21 -5.16 -5.62
N LYS A 122 7.66 -6.10 -6.39
CA LYS A 122 8.19 -6.47 -7.72
C LYS A 122 8.15 -5.30 -8.69
N LEU A 123 7.04 -4.56 -8.75
CA LEU A 123 6.90 -3.39 -9.61
C LEU A 123 7.80 -2.23 -9.18
N TYR A 124 7.96 -2.01 -7.88
CA TYR A 124 8.86 -1.00 -7.33
C TYR A 124 10.28 -1.13 -7.90
N HIS A 125 10.83 -2.35 -7.85
CA HIS A 125 12.15 -2.64 -8.41
C HIS A 125 12.17 -2.60 -9.94
N LYS A 126 11.12 -3.11 -10.61
CA LYS A 126 11.02 -3.08 -12.08
C LYS A 126 11.03 -1.64 -12.62
N LEU A 127 10.33 -0.73 -11.96
CA LEU A 127 10.12 0.65 -12.41
C LEU A 127 11.15 1.62 -11.82
N ASN A 128 12.09 1.16 -10.99
CA ASN A 128 13.06 1.99 -10.27
C ASN A 128 12.39 3.17 -9.53
N THR A 129 11.32 2.89 -8.80
CA THR A 129 10.62 3.89 -8.01
C THR A 129 11.50 4.35 -6.84
N GLU A 130 11.48 5.65 -6.52
CA GLU A 130 12.35 6.26 -5.49
C GLU A 130 11.63 6.51 -4.16
N ASP A 131 10.34 6.19 -4.05
CA ASP A 131 9.57 6.37 -2.80
C ASP A 131 9.95 5.29 -1.77
N GLU A 132 10.96 5.57 -0.97
CA GLU A 132 11.42 4.67 0.10
C GLU A 132 10.33 4.38 1.14
N GLY A 133 9.41 5.32 1.37
CA GLY A 133 8.32 5.17 2.34
C GLY A 133 7.36 4.05 1.97
N ILE A 134 6.95 4.00 0.70
CA ILE A 134 6.09 2.91 0.19
C ILE A 134 6.79 1.56 0.31
N LEU A 135 8.08 1.48 -0.06
CA LEU A 135 8.83 0.23 0.03
C LEU A 135 8.96 -0.25 1.47
N GLN A 136 9.31 0.65 2.39
CA GLN A 136 9.49 0.33 3.79
C GLN A 136 8.20 -0.19 4.43
N HIS A 137 7.09 0.53 4.24
CA HIS A 137 5.80 0.09 4.78
C HIS A 137 5.32 -1.21 4.13
N THR A 138 5.54 -1.39 2.81
CA THR A 138 5.25 -2.67 2.13
C THR A 138 5.98 -3.84 2.78
N LYS A 139 7.26 -3.68 3.16
CA LYS A 139 8.05 -4.71 3.84
C LYS A 139 7.50 -5.00 5.25
N GLU A 140 7.15 -3.96 6.00
CA GLU A 140 6.58 -4.09 7.36
C GLU A 140 5.25 -4.86 7.34
N LEU A 141 4.34 -4.50 6.42
CA LEU A 141 3.06 -5.19 6.26
C LEU A 141 3.26 -6.66 5.87
N LEU A 142 4.17 -6.95 4.92
CA LEU A 142 4.49 -8.33 4.52
C LEU A 142 5.03 -9.14 5.70
N GLN A 143 5.92 -8.56 6.50
CA GLN A 143 6.46 -9.21 7.68
C GLN A 143 5.36 -9.49 8.72
N SER A 144 4.50 -8.51 8.98
CA SER A 144 3.34 -8.65 9.87
C SER A 144 2.44 -9.80 9.41
N ILE A 145 2.05 -9.81 8.12
CA ILE A 145 1.16 -10.82 7.56
C ILE A 145 1.79 -12.21 7.64
N ASN A 146 3.05 -12.37 7.21
CA ASN A 146 3.73 -13.67 7.17
C ASN A 146 3.97 -14.27 8.55
N SER A 147 3.98 -13.45 9.61
CA SER A 147 4.09 -13.94 10.99
C SER A 147 2.84 -14.67 11.47
N ILE A 148 1.67 -14.38 10.88
CA ILE A 148 0.37 -14.91 11.31
C ILE A 148 -0.19 -15.88 10.27
N VAL A 149 -0.19 -15.48 9.01
CA VAL A 149 -0.47 -16.35 7.88
C VAL A 149 0.80 -17.16 7.63
N GLN A 150 1.06 -18.15 8.50
CA GLN A 150 2.12 -19.13 8.25
C GLN A 150 1.98 -19.63 6.82
N MET A 151 3.12 -19.76 6.12
CA MET A 151 3.20 -20.45 4.84
C MET A 151 2.54 -21.82 5.05
N ALA A 152 1.28 -21.96 4.68
CA ALA A 152 0.63 -23.26 4.75
C ALA A 152 1.54 -24.21 3.98
N PRO A 153 1.98 -25.34 4.56
CA PRO A 153 2.74 -26.32 3.80
C PRO A 153 1.85 -26.68 2.62
N SER A 154 2.29 -26.30 1.43
CA SER A 154 1.65 -26.68 0.19
C SER A 154 1.77 -28.20 0.11
N ASN A 155 0.76 -28.89 0.62
CA ASN A 155 0.47 -30.27 0.26
C ASN A 155 -0.05 -30.25 -1.20
N ALA A 156 0.84 -29.96 -2.12
CA ALA A 156 0.65 -30.16 -3.54
C ALA A 156 2.02 -30.53 -4.09
N GLU A 157 2.09 -31.76 -4.60
CA GLU A 157 3.21 -32.32 -5.34
C GLU A 157 3.42 -31.55 -6.65
N ASP A 158 3.84 -30.28 -6.58
CA ASP A 158 4.32 -29.54 -7.74
C ASP A 158 5.74 -29.06 -7.45
N ASN A 159 6.64 -29.94 -7.86
CA ASN A 159 8.07 -29.73 -7.87
C ASN A 159 8.43 -28.90 -9.11
N GLU A 160 8.21 -27.59 -9.06
CA GLU A 160 8.86 -26.62 -9.96
C GLU A 160 9.32 -25.38 -9.17
N GLU A 161 10.59 -25.45 -8.75
CA GLU A 161 11.52 -24.35 -8.50
C GLU A 161 10.93 -23.01 -8.04
N VAL A 162 10.63 -22.91 -6.75
CA VAL A 162 10.77 -21.63 -6.04
C VAL A 162 12.26 -21.45 -5.79
N GLY A 163 12.92 -20.73 -6.69
CA GLY A 163 14.29 -20.28 -6.50
C GLY A 163 14.41 -19.54 -5.17
N GLU A 164 15.01 -20.23 -4.19
CA GLU A 164 15.62 -19.65 -3.02
C GLU A 164 16.76 -18.70 -3.44
N GLU A 165 16.43 -17.46 -3.78
CA GLU A 165 17.40 -16.37 -3.77
C GLU A 165 16.70 -15.11 -3.25
N ASP A 166 16.71 -14.98 -1.93
CA ASP A 166 16.99 -13.70 -1.27
C ASP A 166 17.30 -14.03 0.19
N SER A 167 18.47 -14.63 0.37
CA SER A 167 19.21 -14.54 1.62
C SER A 167 19.47 -13.06 1.88
N TRP A 168 18.57 -12.41 2.64
CA TRP A 168 18.71 -11.03 3.09
C TRP A 168 19.88 -10.97 4.07
N GLU A 169 21.10 -10.80 3.54
CA GLU A 169 22.24 -10.36 4.33
C GLU A 169 21.95 -8.94 4.83
N ASP A 170 21.69 -8.87 6.13
CA ASP A 170 21.67 -7.69 6.96
C ASP A 170 23.00 -6.94 6.81
N PHE A 171 23.03 -5.92 5.94
CA PHE A 171 24.16 -5.01 5.83
C PHE A 171 24.13 -4.04 7.01
N SER A 172 24.50 -4.54 8.18
CA SER A 172 25.00 -3.73 9.29
C SER A 172 26.30 -3.07 8.80
N SER A 173 26.20 -1.84 8.34
CA SER A 173 27.35 -0.99 8.04
C SER A 173 27.99 -0.57 9.37
N ASP A 174 28.95 -1.36 9.85
CA ASP A 174 29.88 -0.95 10.90
C ASP A 174 31.19 -0.57 10.21
N ASP A 175 31.28 0.71 9.84
CA ASP A 175 32.42 1.30 9.16
C ASP A 175 33.48 1.73 10.20
N ASP A 176 34.52 0.90 10.27
CA ASP A 176 35.94 1.19 10.46
C ASP A 176 36.41 2.38 11.35
N ALA A 177 37.23 2.04 12.36
CA ALA A 177 38.55 2.65 12.52
C ALA A 177 39.44 1.86 13.50
N ALA A 178 40.07 0.79 13.00
CA ALA A 178 41.34 0.33 13.54
C ALA A 178 42.47 1.23 12.99
N ASN A 179 43.21 1.91 13.87
CA ASN A 179 44.53 2.43 13.51
C ASN A 179 45.59 1.80 14.41
N GLU A 180 46.54 1.14 13.75
CA GLU A 180 47.63 0.37 14.31
C GLU A 180 48.80 1.25 14.77
N GLN A 181 49.34 0.86 15.94
CA GLN A 181 50.76 0.64 16.23
C GLN A 181 51.76 1.81 16.42
N ASN A 182 52.36 1.72 17.62
CA ASN A 182 53.78 1.94 18.00
C ASN A 182 54.32 3.36 18.24
N GLU A 183 54.74 3.61 19.48
CA GLU A 183 56.14 3.94 19.83
C GLU A 183 56.40 3.73 21.36
N ASP A 184 57.64 3.37 21.68
CA ASP A 184 58.18 2.60 22.82
C ASP A 184 58.48 3.45 24.12
N PRO A 185 59.15 2.92 25.19
CA PRO A 185 58.87 3.23 26.60
C PRO A 185 59.70 4.37 27.23
N MET A 186 59.24 4.91 28.36
CA MET A 186 60.11 5.67 29.28
C MET A 186 59.77 5.46 30.77
N GLU A 187 60.80 4.98 31.48
CA GLU A 187 61.21 5.19 32.88
C GLU A 187 60.27 4.83 34.06
N LEU A 188 60.79 3.96 34.93
CA LEU A 188 61.20 4.30 36.31
C LEU A 188 62.38 3.43 36.76
#